data_AF-A0A7C4T2N1-F1
#
_entry.id   AF-A0A7C4T2N1-F1
#
_cell.length_a   1.000
_cell.length_b   1.000
_cell.length_c   1.000
_cell.angle_alpha   90.00
_cell.angle_beta   90.00
_cell.angle_gamma   90.00
#
_symmetry.space_group_name_H-M   'P 1'
#
loop_
_entity.id
_entity.type
_entity.pdbx_description
1 polymer ?
#
loop_
_entity_poly.entity_id
_entity_poly.type
_entity_poly.pdbx_seq_one_letter_code
_entity_poly.pdbx_strand_id
1 'polypeptide(L)'
;EGKVFFMLANLALSSFQRRMGTGIQPGREMLAAIETAEELDIPFSLCDRSVPITLKRAWAKSNFWNKSKLIAQLIAAAFSNEKPDIEEIEKLKNASELDFMLEEMANYLPAVKEVLIDERDKYLASKIWEAQGSNIVAVVGAGHMKGIEAWLHRFAQGEHIDVSALETLPPKSFISRYGGLIFPLILLGLVAAGFFTSGILKSVEMIAQWWLLSGTLSAIGTALCWVHPLSIPIAFISAPIGTISPVLAMGMFPALFEAWVHKPRVEDFQNLMRDVNSIKGFYKNKITHILLVFILASIGGAIGNIISVPALAMHIK
;
A
#
# COMPACT_ATOMS: atom_id res chain seq x y z
N GLU A 1 6.38 6.77 3.87
CA GLU A 1 5.68 6.48 2.60
C GLU A 1 5.29 5.02 2.34
N GLY A 2 5.68 4.01 3.17
CA GLY A 2 5.21 2.62 2.98
C GLY A 2 4.22 2.10 4.04
N LYS A 3 3.84 2.94 5.03
CA LYS A 3 3.05 2.51 6.19
C LYS A 3 1.60 2.15 5.83
N VAL A 4 0.99 2.91 4.92
CA VAL A 4 -0.39 2.64 4.45
C VAL A 4 -0.44 1.38 3.60
N PHE A 5 0.51 1.19 2.67
CA PHE A 5 0.59 -0.08 1.92
C PHE A 5 0.87 -1.27 2.83
N PHE A 6 1.80 -1.15 3.78
CA PHE A 6 2.07 -2.19 4.77
C PHE A 6 0.83 -2.54 5.59
N MET A 7 0.07 -1.52 6.02
CA MET A 7 -1.20 -1.71 6.69
C MET A 7 -2.20 -2.45 5.79
N LEU A 8 -2.42 -1.98 4.56
CA LEU A 8 -3.33 -2.60 3.60
C LEU A 8 -2.95 -4.05 3.25
N ALA A 9 -1.66 -4.32 3.05
CA ALA A 9 -1.13 -5.66 2.79
C ALA A 9 -1.35 -6.59 3.99
N ASN A 10 -1.11 -6.10 5.22
CA ASN A 10 -1.40 -6.87 6.44
C ASN A 10 -2.90 -7.13 6.62
N LEU A 11 -3.75 -6.14 6.32
CA LEU A 11 -5.22 -6.30 6.38
C LEU A 11 -5.68 -7.36 5.37
N ALA A 12 -5.16 -7.32 4.14
CA ALA A 12 -5.49 -8.31 3.11
C ALA A 12 -4.95 -9.71 3.42
N LEU A 13 -3.72 -9.82 3.91
CA LEU A 13 -3.17 -11.10 4.36
C LEU A 13 -3.99 -11.66 5.52
N SER A 14 -4.37 -10.83 6.49
CA SER A 14 -5.23 -11.24 7.61
C SER A 14 -6.63 -11.65 7.14
N SER A 15 -7.17 -10.99 6.11
CA SER A 15 -8.44 -11.37 5.47
C SER A 15 -8.33 -12.72 4.76
N PHE A 16 -7.26 -12.94 3.98
CA PHE A 16 -6.97 -14.20 3.31
C PHE A 16 -6.78 -15.36 4.29
N GLN A 17 -6.05 -15.11 5.39
CA GLN A 17 -5.86 -16.06 6.49
C GLN A 17 -7.17 -16.48 7.15
N ARG A 18 -8.11 -15.54 7.33
CA ARG A 18 -9.45 -15.84 7.83
C ARG A 18 -10.30 -16.60 6.81
N ARG A 19 -10.17 -16.27 5.53
CA ARG A 19 -10.89 -16.93 4.42
C ARG A 19 -10.48 -18.40 4.28
N MET A 20 -9.21 -18.74 4.39
CA MET A 20 -8.76 -20.14 4.24
C MET A 20 -9.31 -21.10 5.31
N GLY A 21 -9.91 -20.62 6.41
CA GLY A 21 -10.80 -21.42 7.26
C GLY A 21 -10.18 -22.64 7.96
N THR A 22 -8.87 -22.88 7.88
CA THR A 22 -8.25 -24.12 8.37
C THR A 22 -8.03 -24.14 9.89
N GLY A 23 -8.18 -23.01 10.59
CA GLY A 23 -7.83 -22.89 12.02
C GLY A 23 -6.33 -23.05 12.32
N ILE A 24 -5.52 -23.39 11.32
CA ILE A 24 -4.07 -23.55 11.41
C ILE A 24 -3.45 -22.21 11.03
N GLN A 25 -2.78 -21.58 12.00
CA GLN A 25 -2.08 -20.32 11.79
C GLN A 25 -0.92 -20.54 10.80
N PRO A 26 -0.86 -19.81 9.67
CA PRO A 26 0.25 -19.94 8.73
C PRO A 26 1.58 -19.73 9.44
N GLY A 27 2.54 -20.61 9.18
CA GLY A 27 3.83 -20.63 9.84
C GLY A 27 3.89 -21.40 11.16
N ARG A 28 2.81 -22.09 11.58
CA ARG A 28 2.86 -23.01 12.71
C ARG A 28 3.88 -24.13 12.51
N GLU A 29 4.08 -24.59 11.27
CA GLU A 29 5.13 -25.56 10.92
C GLU A 29 6.54 -25.05 11.25
N MET A 30 6.83 -23.79 10.94
CA MET A 30 8.11 -23.15 11.26
C MET A 30 8.28 -22.94 12.77
N LEU A 31 7.20 -22.56 13.48
CA LEU A 31 7.22 -22.46 14.94
C LEU A 31 7.48 -23.82 15.60
N ALA A 32 6.80 -24.88 15.15
CA ALA A 32 7.01 -26.22 15.67
C ALA A 32 8.45 -26.71 15.43
N ALA A 33 9.06 -26.36 14.29
CA ALA A 33 10.46 -26.67 14.02
C ALA A 33 11.42 -25.95 14.98
N ILE A 34 11.16 -24.69 15.29
CA ILE A 34 11.94 -23.92 16.29
C ILE A 34 11.75 -24.51 17.69
N GLU A 35 10.51 -24.73 18.12
CA GLU A 35 10.19 -25.35 19.41
C GLU A 35 10.91 -26.71 19.56
N THR A 36 10.89 -27.56 18.53
CA THR A 36 11.58 -28.85 18.52
C THR A 36 13.11 -28.71 18.55
N ALA A 37 13.67 -27.73 17.83
CA ALA A 37 15.10 -27.48 17.83
C ALA A 37 15.58 -27.01 19.21
N GLU A 38 14.80 -26.15 19.88
CA GLU A 38 15.07 -25.70 21.25
C GLU A 38 14.99 -26.86 22.26
N GLU A 39 13.97 -27.71 22.15
CA GLU A 39 13.81 -28.90 23.02
C GLU A 39 14.98 -29.89 22.90
N LEU A 40 15.54 -30.03 21.70
CA LEU A 40 16.64 -30.96 21.40
C LEU A 40 18.03 -30.32 21.46
N ASP A 41 18.13 -29.05 21.86
CA ASP A 41 19.37 -28.25 21.87
C ASP A 41 20.10 -28.25 20.51
N ILE A 42 19.32 -28.24 19.42
CA ILE A 42 19.82 -28.16 18.06
C ILE A 42 19.98 -26.68 17.68
N PRO A 43 21.17 -26.23 17.24
CA PRO A 43 21.37 -24.86 16.81
C PRO A 43 20.53 -24.59 15.55
N PHE A 44 19.82 -23.45 15.53
CA PHE A 44 19.02 -23.03 14.39
C PHE A 44 19.31 -21.57 14.01
N SER A 45 19.01 -21.23 12.76
CA SER A 45 19.14 -19.88 12.22
C SER A 45 17.89 -19.46 11.47
N LEU A 46 17.51 -18.19 11.59
CA LEU A 46 16.40 -17.62 10.83
C LEU A 46 16.90 -17.12 9.48
N CYS A 47 16.54 -17.83 8.41
CA CYS A 47 17.07 -17.60 7.06
C CYS A 47 16.26 -16.62 6.21
N ASP A 48 15.14 -16.08 6.70
CA ASP A 48 14.29 -15.15 5.95
C ASP A 48 14.60 -13.69 6.25
N ARG A 49 14.24 -12.80 5.32
CA ARG A 49 14.33 -11.35 5.48
C ARG A 49 13.06 -10.80 6.12
N SER A 50 13.16 -9.60 6.71
CA SER A 50 11.99 -8.99 7.35
C SER A 50 10.87 -8.70 6.34
N VAL A 51 9.64 -9.11 6.68
CA VAL A 51 8.42 -8.85 5.88
C VAL A 51 8.24 -7.37 5.51
N PRO A 52 8.51 -6.39 6.40
CA PRO A 52 8.41 -4.97 6.03
C PRO A 52 9.34 -4.55 4.88
N ILE A 53 10.54 -5.13 4.78
CA ILE A 53 11.46 -4.85 3.69
C ILE A 53 10.91 -5.46 2.40
N THR A 54 10.52 -6.73 2.43
CA THR A 54 9.92 -7.45 1.29
C THR A 54 8.73 -6.70 0.69
N LEU A 55 7.78 -6.26 1.52
CA LEU A 55 6.60 -5.52 1.07
C LEU A 55 6.95 -4.14 0.50
N LYS A 56 7.86 -3.40 1.15
CA LYS A 56 8.30 -2.09 0.65
C LYS A 56 9.05 -2.21 -0.67
N ARG A 57 9.84 -3.27 -0.88
CA ARG A 57 10.53 -3.55 -2.15
C ARG A 57 9.52 -3.85 -3.25
N ALA A 58 8.50 -4.67 -2.98
CA ALA A 58 7.44 -4.99 -3.94
C ALA A 58 6.70 -3.72 -4.38
N TRP A 59 6.42 -2.82 -3.42
CA TRP A 59 5.85 -1.52 -3.70
C TRP A 59 6.78 -0.61 -4.52
N ALA A 60 8.07 -0.59 -4.19
CA ALA A 60 9.04 0.27 -4.88
C ALA A 60 9.28 -0.16 -6.33
N LYS A 61 9.34 -1.47 -6.61
CA LYS A 61 9.48 -2.02 -7.97
C LYS A 61 8.19 -1.96 -8.81
N SER A 62 7.03 -1.81 -8.18
CA SER A 62 5.76 -1.71 -8.90
C SER A 62 5.58 -0.36 -9.60
N ASN A 63 5.19 -0.39 -10.88
CA ASN A 63 4.80 0.79 -11.64
C ASN A 63 3.41 1.33 -11.18
N PHE A 64 3.03 2.51 -11.64
CA PHE A 64 1.75 3.14 -11.25
C PHE A 64 0.55 2.24 -11.56
N TRP A 65 0.56 1.55 -12.69
CA TRP A 65 -0.54 0.68 -13.12
C TRP A 65 -0.71 -0.54 -12.20
N ASN A 66 0.39 -1.21 -11.86
CA ASN A 66 0.40 -2.34 -10.92
C ASN A 66 -0.01 -1.90 -9.51
N LYS A 67 0.39 -0.70 -9.07
CA LYS A 67 -0.06 -0.12 -7.80
C LYS A 67 -1.57 0.13 -7.78
N SER A 68 -2.11 0.73 -8.83
CA SER A 68 -3.55 0.99 -8.96
C SER A 68 -4.36 -0.31 -8.99
N LYS A 69 -3.90 -1.33 -9.71
CA LYS A 69 -4.50 -2.68 -9.70
C LYS A 69 -4.48 -3.32 -8.33
N LEU A 70 -3.35 -3.28 -7.62
CA LEU A 70 -3.22 -3.80 -6.27
C LEU A 70 -4.21 -3.11 -5.33
N ILE A 71 -4.27 -1.77 -5.36
CA ILE A 71 -5.23 -1.02 -4.56
C ILE A 71 -6.67 -1.42 -4.91
N ALA A 72 -7.01 -1.51 -6.20
CA ALA A 72 -8.35 -1.90 -6.64
C ALA A 72 -8.72 -3.32 -6.17
N GLN A 73 -7.80 -4.27 -6.23
CA GLN A 73 -8.00 -5.64 -5.75
C GLN A 73 -8.10 -5.70 -4.22
N LEU A 74 -7.29 -4.94 -3.49
CA LEU A 74 -7.36 -4.85 -2.03
C LEU A 74 -8.70 -4.25 -1.58
N ILE A 75 -9.18 -3.23 -2.30
CA ILE A 75 -10.50 -2.64 -2.12
C ILE A 75 -11.58 -3.70 -2.41
N ALA A 76 -11.52 -4.37 -3.57
CA ALA A 76 -12.49 -5.40 -3.95
C ALA A 76 -12.54 -6.54 -2.92
N ALA A 77 -11.39 -7.02 -2.45
CA ALA A 77 -11.28 -8.06 -1.43
C ALA A 77 -11.79 -7.62 -0.05
N ALA A 78 -11.60 -6.34 0.32
CA ALA A 78 -12.15 -5.78 1.56
C ALA A 78 -13.67 -5.61 1.51
N PHE A 79 -14.24 -5.32 0.33
CA PHE A 79 -15.68 -5.18 0.12
C PHE A 79 -16.39 -6.49 -0.25
N SER A 80 -15.64 -7.57 -0.52
CA SER A 80 -16.21 -8.90 -0.74
C SER A 80 -16.60 -9.54 0.60
N ASN A 81 -17.90 -9.77 0.79
CA ASN A 81 -18.47 -10.52 1.92
C ASN A 81 -18.60 -12.03 1.61
N GLU A 82 -17.96 -12.52 0.56
CA GLU A 82 -18.06 -13.92 0.16
C GLU A 82 -17.20 -14.79 1.09
N LYS A 83 -17.90 -15.54 1.95
CA LYS A 83 -17.32 -16.75 2.56
C LYS A 83 -16.84 -17.63 1.41
N PRO A 84 -15.57 -18.06 1.40
CA PRO A 84 -15.10 -18.97 0.36
C PRO A 84 -15.90 -20.25 0.45
N ASP A 85 -16.33 -20.73 -0.71
CA ASP A 85 -17.07 -21.97 -0.80
C ASP A 85 -16.17 -23.13 -0.41
N ILE A 86 -16.71 -24.16 0.25
CA ILE A 86 -15.93 -25.32 0.68
C ILE A 86 -15.34 -26.03 -0.55
N GLU A 87 -16.05 -25.99 -1.68
CA GLU A 87 -15.58 -26.49 -2.98
C GLU A 87 -14.42 -25.66 -3.56
N GLU A 88 -14.35 -24.35 -3.32
CA GLU A 88 -13.21 -23.51 -3.72
C GLU A 88 -11.96 -23.86 -2.88
N ILE A 89 -12.14 -24.09 -1.58
CA ILE A 89 -11.04 -24.50 -0.68
C ILE A 89 -10.53 -25.91 -1.04
N GLU A 90 -11.41 -26.83 -1.44
CA GLU A 90 -11.01 -28.15 -1.92
C GLU A 90 -10.29 -28.10 -3.26
N LYS A 91 -10.71 -27.23 -4.18
CA LYS A 91 -9.97 -26.98 -5.44
C LYS A 91 -8.57 -26.43 -5.18
N LEU A 92 -8.39 -25.60 -4.15
CA LEU A 92 -7.07 -25.11 -3.73
C LEU A 92 -6.15 -26.21 -3.15
N LYS A 93 -6.63 -27.41 -2.81
CA LYS A 93 -5.76 -28.53 -2.40
C LYS A 93 -5.05 -29.20 -3.57
N ASN A 94 -5.51 -28.96 -4.80
CA ASN A 94 -4.87 -29.48 -6.00
C ASN A 94 -3.68 -28.59 -6.38
N ALA A 95 -2.47 -29.13 -6.28
CA ALA A 95 -1.23 -28.41 -6.60
C ALA A 95 -1.26 -27.78 -8.00
N SER A 96 -1.95 -28.40 -8.97
CA SER A 96 -2.07 -27.91 -10.34
C SER A 96 -2.97 -26.67 -10.50
N GLU A 97 -4.07 -26.57 -9.74
CA GLU A 97 -4.97 -25.41 -9.76
C GLU A 97 -4.36 -24.22 -9.00
N LEU A 98 -3.68 -24.53 -7.90
CA LEU A 98 -2.91 -23.55 -7.12
C LEU A 98 -1.77 -22.96 -7.96
N ASP A 99 -1.02 -23.81 -8.67
CA ASP A 99 0.05 -23.38 -9.58
C ASP A 99 -0.53 -22.48 -10.70
N PHE A 100 -1.69 -22.81 -11.28
CA PHE A 100 -2.36 -22.00 -12.30
C PHE A 100 -2.81 -20.63 -11.79
N MET A 101 -3.47 -20.56 -10.63
CA MET A 101 -3.88 -19.28 -10.02
C MET A 101 -2.69 -18.41 -9.63
N LEU A 102 -1.62 -19.02 -9.11
CA LEU A 102 -0.37 -18.32 -8.80
C LEU A 102 0.31 -17.79 -10.06
N GLU A 103 0.24 -18.52 -11.16
CA GLU A 103 0.76 -18.12 -12.47
C GLU A 103 -0.06 -16.97 -13.08
N GLU A 104 -1.39 -17.02 -12.97
CA GLU A 104 -2.28 -15.94 -13.41
C GLU A 104 -2.06 -14.66 -12.57
N MET A 105 -1.91 -14.80 -11.26
CA MET A 105 -1.56 -13.68 -10.37
C MET A 105 -0.17 -13.12 -10.70
N ALA A 106 0.79 -13.99 -11.00
CA ALA A 106 2.14 -13.63 -11.41
C ALA A 106 2.15 -12.85 -12.73
N ASN A 107 1.33 -13.25 -13.70
CA ASN A 107 1.16 -12.53 -14.96
C ASN A 107 0.45 -11.19 -14.77
N TYR A 108 -0.49 -11.12 -13.83
CA TYR A 108 -1.24 -9.90 -13.55
C TYR A 108 -0.42 -8.85 -12.75
N LEU A 109 0.48 -9.31 -11.87
CA LEU A 109 1.35 -8.50 -11.00
C LEU A 109 2.82 -8.98 -11.03
N PRO A 110 3.52 -8.84 -12.17
CA PRO A 110 4.86 -9.42 -12.35
C PRO A 110 5.91 -8.87 -11.38
N ALA A 111 5.85 -7.57 -11.07
CA ALA A 111 6.76 -6.95 -10.08
C ALA A 111 6.53 -7.46 -8.64
N VAL A 112 5.32 -7.94 -8.34
CA VAL A 112 4.98 -8.50 -7.03
C VAL A 112 5.50 -9.93 -6.94
N LYS A 113 5.32 -10.73 -8.00
CA LYS A 113 5.91 -12.07 -8.12
C LYS A 113 7.43 -12.00 -7.98
N GLU A 114 8.07 -11.12 -8.76
CA GLU A 114 9.52 -10.94 -8.75
C GLU A 114 10.04 -10.70 -7.32
N VAL A 115 9.36 -9.86 -6.53
CA VAL A 115 9.85 -9.53 -5.18
C VAL A 115 9.41 -10.53 -4.11
N LEU A 116 8.14 -10.95 -4.10
CA LEU A 116 7.59 -11.80 -3.04
C LEU A 116 7.99 -13.27 -3.19
N ILE A 117 8.26 -13.72 -4.42
CA ILE A 117 8.63 -15.09 -4.75
C ILE A 117 10.09 -15.10 -5.19
N ASP A 118 10.42 -14.61 -6.39
CA ASP A 118 11.73 -14.87 -7.00
C ASP A 118 12.91 -14.30 -6.18
N GLU A 119 12.83 -13.04 -5.71
CA GLU A 119 13.84 -12.44 -4.83
C GLU A 119 13.87 -13.11 -3.45
N ARG A 120 12.72 -13.56 -2.94
CA ARG A 120 12.63 -14.18 -1.62
C ARG A 120 13.21 -15.59 -1.64
N ASP A 121 12.92 -16.37 -2.67
CA ASP A 121 13.48 -17.71 -2.89
C ASP A 121 15.00 -17.64 -2.98
N LYS A 122 15.50 -16.67 -3.75
CA LYS A 122 16.93 -16.41 -3.89
C LYS A 122 17.59 -16.08 -2.55
N TYR A 123 16.95 -15.21 -1.76
CA TYR A 123 17.44 -14.82 -0.44
C TYR A 123 17.46 -16.01 0.53
N LEU A 124 16.35 -16.75 0.61
CA LEU A 124 16.21 -17.94 1.46
C LEU A 124 17.26 -18.99 1.10
N ALA A 125 17.41 -19.30 -0.19
CA ALA A 125 18.41 -20.25 -0.66
C ALA A 125 19.83 -19.83 -0.30
N SER A 126 20.19 -18.54 -0.47
CA SER A 126 21.52 -18.03 -0.11
C SER A 126 21.81 -18.21 1.38
N LYS A 127 20.85 -17.86 2.25
CA LYS A 127 21.01 -18.01 3.71
C LYS A 127 21.05 -19.47 4.15
N ILE A 128 20.31 -20.35 3.48
CA ILE A 128 20.39 -21.81 3.71
C ILE A 128 21.75 -22.36 3.26
N TRP A 129 22.28 -21.88 2.14
CA TRP A 129 23.59 -22.30 1.61
C TRP A 129 24.76 -21.85 2.49
N GLU A 130 24.66 -20.65 3.06
CA GLU A 130 25.65 -20.07 3.98
C GLU A 130 25.52 -20.59 5.43
N ALA A 131 24.49 -21.38 5.74
CA ALA A 131 24.26 -21.87 7.10
C ALA A 131 25.37 -22.83 7.55
N GLN A 132 25.71 -22.78 8.83
CA GLN A 132 26.76 -23.61 9.41
C GLN A 132 26.23 -25.03 9.70
N GLY A 133 27.02 -26.03 9.34
CA GLY A 133 26.72 -27.43 9.64
C GLY A 133 26.95 -28.35 8.43
N SER A 134 27.11 -29.65 8.69
CA SER A 134 27.26 -30.65 7.63
C SER A 134 25.94 -31.26 7.18
N ASN A 135 24.95 -31.29 8.08
CA ASN A 135 23.59 -31.81 7.81
C ASN A 135 22.59 -30.71 8.18
N ILE A 136 22.01 -30.07 7.17
CA ILE A 136 21.10 -28.93 7.35
C ILE A 136 19.67 -29.38 7.01
N VAL A 137 18.73 -29.12 7.92
CA VAL A 137 17.29 -29.29 7.67
C VAL A 137 16.67 -27.90 7.54
N ALA A 138 16.14 -27.59 6.36
CA ALA A 138 15.45 -26.32 6.10
C ALA A 138 13.93 -26.53 6.12
N VAL A 139 13.25 -25.85 7.04
CA VAL A 139 11.78 -25.83 7.11
C VAL A 139 11.27 -24.55 6.47
N VAL A 140 10.59 -24.68 5.33
CA VAL A 140 10.17 -23.54 4.49
C VAL A 140 8.71 -23.71 4.06
N GLY A 141 8.05 -22.60 3.72
CA GLY A 141 6.69 -22.65 3.19
C GLY A 141 6.64 -23.32 1.82
N ALA A 142 5.63 -24.18 1.60
CA ALA A 142 5.50 -25.00 0.39
C ALA A 142 5.62 -24.21 -0.93
N GLY A 143 5.08 -22.98 -0.97
CA GLY A 143 5.14 -22.11 -2.16
C GLY A 143 6.55 -21.66 -2.58
N HIS A 144 7.55 -21.79 -1.70
CA HIS A 144 8.93 -21.41 -1.97
C HIS A 144 9.84 -22.62 -2.25
N MET A 145 9.34 -23.84 -2.05
CA MET A 145 10.15 -25.06 -2.10
C MET A 145 10.85 -25.25 -3.46
N LYS A 146 10.07 -25.20 -4.56
CA LYS A 146 10.60 -25.38 -5.93
C LYS A 146 11.67 -24.33 -6.28
N GLY A 147 11.44 -23.06 -5.91
CA GLY A 147 12.37 -21.97 -6.20
C GLY A 147 13.66 -22.05 -5.41
N ILE A 148 13.57 -22.42 -4.12
CA ILE A 148 14.75 -22.63 -3.26
C ILE A 148 15.59 -23.79 -3.78
N GLU A 149 14.98 -24.94 -4.10
CA GLU A 149 15.67 -26.11 -4.66
C GLU A 149 16.45 -25.75 -5.94
N ALA A 150 15.81 -25.02 -6.86
CA ALA A 150 16.45 -24.56 -8.08
C ALA A 150 17.68 -23.67 -7.82
N TRP A 151 17.61 -22.77 -6.83
CA TRP A 151 18.74 -21.93 -6.45
C TRP A 151 19.86 -22.72 -5.77
N LEU A 152 19.54 -23.66 -4.87
CA LEU A 152 20.53 -24.51 -4.21
C LEU A 152 21.30 -25.36 -5.23
N HIS A 153 20.63 -25.89 -6.26
CA HIS A 153 21.31 -26.57 -7.36
C HIS A 153 22.28 -25.67 -8.13
N ARG A 154 21.92 -24.40 -8.35
CA ARG A 154 22.80 -23.42 -9.02
C ARG A 154 24.02 -23.09 -8.18
N PHE A 155 23.86 -22.95 -6.87
CA PHE A 155 24.98 -22.75 -5.95
C PHE A 155 25.91 -23.96 -5.92
N ALA A 156 25.37 -25.18 -5.95
CA ALA A 156 26.15 -26.41 -6.08
C ALA A 156 26.95 -26.49 -7.39
N GLN A 157 26.50 -25.80 -8.45
CA GLN A 157 27.22 -25.66 -9.72
C GLN A 157 28.27 -24.54 -9.71
N GLY A 158 28.44 -23.84 -8.58
CA GLY A 158 29.45 -22.79 -8.41
C GLY A 158 28.95 -21.37 -8.70
N GLU A 159 27.65 -21.16 -8.90
CA GLU A 159 27.09 -19.80 -8.96
C GLU A 159 27.16 -19.16 -7.57
N HIS A 160 27.65 -17.92 -7.48
CA HIS A 160 27.69 -17.16 -6.24
C HIS A 160 26.96 -15.84 -6.43
N ILE A 161 26.10 -15.47 -5.48
CA ILE A 161 25.30 -14.26 -5.61
C ILE A 161 25.29 -13.50 -4.31
N ASP A 162 25.57 -12.20 -4.41
CA ASP A 162 25.38 -11.28 -3.31
C ASP A 162 23.89 -10.92 -3.15
N VAL A 163 23.31 -11.31 -2.01
CA VAL A 163 21.94 -11.01 -1.62
C VAL A 163 21.81 -9.77 -0.72
N SER A 164 22.91 -9.10 -0.37
CA SER A 164 22.89 -7.90 0.50
C SER A 164 22.01 -6.78 -0.06
N ALA A 165 21.98 -6.61 -1.39
CA ALA A 165 21.12 -5.66 -2.08
C ALA A 165 19.61 -5.94 -1.89
N LEU A 166 19.23 -7.17 -1.50
CA LEU A 166 17.85 -7.57 -1.22
C LEU A 166 17.41 -7.22 0.21
N GLU A 167 18.35 -6.86 1.09
CA GLU A 167 18.10 -6.39 2.46
C GLU A 167 17.83 -4.88 2.50
N THR A 168 18.27 -4.12 1.49
CA THR A 168 18.03 -2.67 1.41
C THR A 168 16.83 -2.33 0.53
N LEU A 169 16.28 -1.12 0.66
CA LEU A 169 15.27 -0.64 -0.27
C LEU A 169 15.93 -0.15 -1.56
N PRO A 170 15.36 -0.43 -2.75
CA PRO A 170 15.86 0.16 -3.98
C PRO A 170 15.77 1.69 -3.89
N PRO A 171 16.72 2.42 -4.50
CA PRO A 171 16.70 3.88 -4.49
C PRO A 171 15.40 4.40 -5.10
N LYS A 172 14.84 5.47 -4.53
CA LYS A 172 13.66 6.13 -5.09
C LYS A 172 13.98 6.61 -6.51
N SER A 173 13.13 6.26 -7.48
CA SER A 173 13.28 6.75 -8.85
C SER A 173 13.18 8.29 -8.87
N PHE A 174 13.87 8.93 -9.82
CA PHE A 174 13.83 10.40 -9.99
C PHE A 174 12.39 10.92 -10.07
N ILE A 175 11.52 10.21 -10.78
CA ILE A 175 10.09 10.51 -10.90
C ILE A 175 9.38 10.39 -9.54
N SER A 176 9.65 9.36 -8.74
CA SER A 176 9.06 9.25 -7.39
C SER A 176 9.58 10.30 -6.41
N ARG A 177 10.77 10.85 -6.65
CA ARG A 177 11.41 11.86 -5.80
C ARG A 177 10.90 13.27 -6.09
N TYR A 178 10.67 13.60 -7.35
CA TYR A 178 10.30 14.94 -7.80
C TYR A 178 8.90 15.04 -8.41
N GLY A 179 8.21 13.91 -8.62
CA GLY A 179 6.88 13.88 -9.24
C GLY A 179 5.84 14.70 -8.48
N GLY A 180 5.92 14.76 -7.16
CA GLY A 180 5.05 15.59 -6.32
C GLY A 180 5.25 17.10 -6.52
N LEU A 181 6.35 17.54 -7.14
CA LEU A 181 6.61 18.96 -7.44
C LEU A 181 6.12 19.37 -8.84
N ILE A 182 5.80 18.43 -9.72
CA ILE A 182 5.38 18.73 -11.10
C ILE A 182 4.13 19.61 -11.10
N PHE A 183 3.10 19.22 -10.34
CA PHE A 183 1.85 19.97 -10.29
C PHE A 183 2.02 21.39 -9.69
N PRO A 184 2.66 21.58 -8.51
CA PRO A 184 2.96 22.92 -8.00
C PRO A 184 3.73 23.80 -8.98
N LEU A 185 4.71 23.24 -9.71
CA LEU A 185 5.50 23.99 -10.70
C LEU A 185 4.67 24.41 -11.90
N ILE A 186 3.79 23.52 -12.41
CA ILE A 186 2.86 23.86 -13.50
C ILE A 186 1.91 24.97 -13.06
N LEU A 187 1.33 24.86 -11.86
CA LEU A 187 0.42 25.86 -11.30
C LEU A 187 1.12 27.22 -11.15
N LEU A 188 2.33 27.23 -10.56
CA LEU A 188 3.14 28.45 -10.42
C LEU A 188 3.47 29.05 -11.79
N GLY A 189 3.82 28.22 -12.77
CA GLY A 189 4.09 28.63 -14.14
C GLY A 189 2.88 29.28 -14.81
N LEU A 190 1.68 28.72 -14.64
CA LEU A 190 0.44 29.32 -15.18
C LEU A 190 0.12 30.65 -14.53
N VAL A 191 0.24 30.75 -13.20
CA VAL A 191 -0.01 32.00 -12.47
C VAL A 191 1.02 33.08 -12.87
N ALA A 192 2.30 32.71 -13.01
CA ALA A 192 3.35 33.61 -13.47
C ALA A 192 3.13 34.05 -14.93
N ALA A 193 2.76 33.13 -15.83
CA ALA A 193 2.42 33.47 -17.21
C ALA A 193 1.26 34.46 -17.25
N GLY A 194 0.17 34.20 -16.53
CA GLY A 194 -0.96 35.12 -16.40
C GLY A 194 -0.57 36.49 -15.85
N PHE A 195 0.44 36.56 -14.96
CA PHE A 195 0.96 37.83 -14.44
C PHE A 195 1.65 38.65 -15.52
N PHE A 196 2.48 38.01 -16.34
CA PHE A 196 3.22 38.67 -17.42
C PHE A 196 2.34 39.00 -18.64
N THR A 197 1.33 38.21 -18.95
CA THR A 197 0.46 38.43 -20.12
C THR A 197 -0.76 39.30 -19.82
N SER A 198 -1.42 39.05 -18.69
CA SER A 198 -2.76 39.54 -18.40
C SER A 198 -2.82 40.45 -17.17
N GLY A 199 -1.68 40.68 -16.52
CA GLY A 199 -1.52 41.60 -15.39
C GLY A 199 -1.95 41.03 -14.03
N ILE A 200 -1.64 41.77 -12.96
CA ILE A 200 -1.77 41.31 -11.57
C ILE A 200 -3.20 40.94 -11.16
N LEU A 201 -4.20 41.69 -11.65
CA LEU A 201 -5.60 41.44 -11.32
C LEU A 201 -6.06 40.07 -11.79
N LYS A 202 -5.65 39.66 -13.00
CA LYS A 202 -6.02 38.36 -13.56
C LYS A 202 -5.30 37.22 -12.85
N SER A 203 -4.05 37.41 -12.46
CA SER A 203 -3.32 36.41 -11.64
C SER A 203 -3.96 36.18 -10.27
N VAL A 204 -4.44 37.23 -9.62
CA VAL A 204 -5.15 37.10 -8.34
C VAL A 204 -6.47 36.34 -8.55
N GLU A 205 -7.20 36.63 -9.62
CA GLU A 205 -8.42 35.90 -9.98
C GLU A 205 -8.13 34.42 -10.26
N MET A 206 -7.04 34.11 -10.96
CA MET A 206 -6.58 32.74 -11.20
C MET A 206 -6.31 31.98 -9.90
N ILE A 207 -5.56 32.59 -8.97
CA ILE A 207 -5.31 31.98 -7.65
C ILE A 207 -6.63 31.76 -6.90
N ALA A 208 -7.51 32.76 -6.91
CA ALA A 208 -8.81 32.69 -6.22
C ALA A 208 -9.71 31.60 -6.80
N GLN A 209 -9.82 31.49 -8.13
CA GLN A 209 -10.60 30.44 -8.79
C GLN A 209 -10.05 29.04 -8.51
N TRP A 210 -8.73 28.86 -8.57
CA TRP A 210 -8.09 27.59 -8.24
C TRP A 210 -8.35 27.18 -6.79
N TRP A 211 -8.19 28.12 -5.84
CA TRP A 211 -8.53 27.88 -4.44
C TRP A 211 -10.01 27.52 -4.33
N LEU A 212 -10.92 28.33 -4.88
CA LEU A 212 -12.36 28.08 -4.78
C LEU A 212 -12.74 26.70 -5.31
N LEU A 213 -12.21 26.27 -6.46
CA LEU A 213 -12.50 24.95 -7.02
C LEU A 213 -11.95 23.82 -6.15
N SER A 214 -10.65 23.86 -5.83
CA SER A 214 -9.99 22.80 -5.05
C SER A 214 -10.52 22.72 -3.61
N GLY A 215 -10.66 23.88 -2.96
CA GLY A 215 -11.20 24.01 -1.61
C GLY A 215 -12.65 23.58 -1.51
N THR A 216 -13.52 24.01 -2.43
CA THR A 216 -14.95 23.66 -2.37
C THR A 216 -15.18 22.17 -2.61
N LEU A 217 -14.52 21.57 -3.60
CA LEU A 217 -14.65 20.13 -3.84
C LEU A 217 -14.07 19.30 -2.68
N SER A 218 -12.97 19.74 -2.06
CA SER A 218 -12.45 19.10 -0.84
C SER A 218 -13.41 19.22 0.35
N ALA A 219 -14.05 20.38 0.51
CA ALA A 219 -15.08 20.62 1.52
C ALA A 219 -16.33 19.76 1.29
N ILE A 220 -16.78 19.61 0.04
CA ILE A 220 -17.87 18.69 -0.32
C ILE A 220 -17.49 17.25 0.02
N GLY A 221 -16.29 16.80 -0.36
CA GLY A 221 -15.81 15.46 -0.02
C GLY A 221 -15.79 15.21 1.50
N THR A 222 -15.41 16.23 2.28
CA THR A 222 -15.43 16.19 3.74
C THR A 222 -16.86 16.17 4.30
N ALA A 223 -17.76 16.97 3.74
CA ALA A 223 -19.15 17.05 4.18
C ALA A 223 -19.92 15.73 3.99
N LEU A 224 -19.60 14.98 2.93
CA LEU A 224 -20.18 13.65 2.67
C LEU A 224 -19.89 12.65 3.79
N CYS A 225 -18.83 12.86 4.58
CA CYS A 225 -18.44 11.98 5.67
C CYS A 225 -19.27 12.15 6.96
N TRP A 226 -20.21 13.11 7.04
CA TRP A 226 -20.95 13.40 8.28
C TRP A 226 -20.03 13.68 9.48
N VAL A 227 -19.07 14.59 9.26
CA VAL A 227 -18.04 15.00 10.23
C VAL A 227 -18.48 16.14 11.12
N HIS A 228 -17.63 16.51 12.08
CA HIS A 228 -17.80 17.74 12.82
C HIS A 228 -17.91 18.95 11.85
N PRO A 229 -18.86 19.90 12.05
CA PRO A 229 -19.08 21.00 11.12
C PRO A 229 -17.84 21.88 10.83
N LEU A 230 -16.93 21.98 11.80
CA LEU A 230 -15.65 22.71 11.63
C LEU A 230 -14.65 22.00 10.70
N SER A 231 -14.79 20.69 10.46
CA SER A 231 -13.92 19.95 9.54
C SER A 231 -14.10 20.42 8.08
N ILE A 232 -15.29 20.91 7.72
CA ILE A 232 -15.63 21.40 6.37
C ILE A 232 -14.85 22.67 6.00
N PRO A 233 -14.91 23.78 6.78
CA PRO A 233 -14.11 24.96 6.47
C PRO A 233 -12.60 24.69 6.60
N ILE A 234 -12.17 23.78 7.48
CA ILE A 234 -10.76 23.37 7.55
C ILE A 234 -10.32 22.72 6.23
N ALA A 235 -11.12 21.84 5.64
CA ALA A 235 -10.84 21.25 4.34
C ALA A 235 -10.73 22.32 3.24
N PHE A 236 -11.67 23.28 3.22
CA PHE A 236 -11.65 24.38 2.25
C PHE A 236 -10.37 25.23 2.32
N ILE A 237 -9.95 25.60 3.52
CA ILE A 237 -8.78 26.48 3.74
C ILE A 237 -7.47 25.73 3.47
N SER A 238 -7.42 24.45 3.81
CA SER A 238 -6.18 23.66 3.76
C SER A 238 -5.90 22.98 2.42
N ALA A 239 -6.89 22.87 1.52
CA ALA A 239 -6.72 22.23 0.22
C ALA A 239 -5.56 22.80 -0.64
N PRO A 240 -5.34 24.14 -0.71
CA PRO A 240 -4.18 24.69 -1.43
C PRO A 240 -2.84 24.26 -0.82
N ILE A 241 -2.76 24.18 0.51
CA ILE A 241 -1.54 23.78 1.24
C ILE A 241 -1.17 22.35 0.88
N GLY A 242 -2.16 21.45 0.87
CA GLY A 242 -1.96 20.06 0.48
C GLY A 242 -1.71 19.84 -1.02
N THR A 243 -1.92 20.87 -1.84
CA THR A 243 -1.61 20.82 -3.27
C THR A 243 -0.18 21.27 -3.55
N ILE A 244 0.28 22.33 -2.88
CA ILE A 244 1.62 22.90 -3.06
C ILE A 244 2.69 22.03 -2.41
N SER A 245 2.33 21.32 -1.33
CA SER A 245 3.27 20.46 -0.61
C SER A 245 3.36 19.06 -1.20
N PRO A 246 4.56 18.55 -1.54
CA PRO A 246 4.76 17.16 -1.92
C PRO A 246 4.53 16.16 -0.78
N VAL A 247 4.44 16.65 0.46
CA VAL A 247 4.40 15.83 1.68
C VAL A 247 3.01 15.84 2.32
N LEU A 248 2.31 16.96 2.27
CA LEU A 248 1.02 17.14 2.92
C LEU A 248 -0.09 16.81 1.92
N ALA A 249 -0.95 15.85 2.24
CA ALA A 249 -2.14 15.60 1.44
C ALA A 249 -3.27 16.59 1.79
N MET A 250 -4.14 16.90 0.84
CA MET A 250 -5.23 17.88 1.01
C MET A 250 -6.21 17.50 2.13
N GLY A 251 -6.56 16.21 2.24
CA GLY A 251 -7.45 15.73 3.29
C GLY A 251 -6.81 15.55 4.67
N MET A 252 -5.50 15.83 4.82
CA MET A 252 -4.79 15.57 6.08
C MET A 252 -5.30 16.46 7.22
N PHE A 253 -5.49 17.75 6.97
CA PHE A 253 -5.92 18.70 8.00
C PHE A 253 -7.34 18.42 8.53
N PRO A 254 -8.38 18.24 7.69
CA PRO A 254 -9.71 17.91 8.20
C PRO A 254 -9.73 16.54 8.90
N ALA A 255 -8.95 15.55 8.42
CA ALA A 255 -8.86 14.24 9.07
C ALA A 255 -8.15 14.30 10.43
N LEU A 256 -7.06 15.08 10.57
CA LEU A 256 -6.38 15.28 11.84
C LEU A 256 -7.25 16.02 12.85
N PHE A 257 -8.00 17.02 12.38
CA PHE A 257 -8.97 17.71 13.22
C PHE A 257 -10.08 16.75 13.68
N GLU A 258 -10.61 15.93 12.77
CA GLU A 258 -11.60 14.90 13.12
C GLU A 258 -11.04 13.89 14.13
N ALA A 259 -9.78 13.48 13.98
CA ALA A 259 -9.09 12.61 14.93
C ALA A 259 -8.90 13.25 16.31
N TRP A 260 -8.75 14.57 16.35
CA TRP A 260 -8.62 15.32 17.59
C TRP A 260 -9.97 15.47 18.32
N VAL A 261 -11.04 15.75 17.58
CA VAL A 261 -12.42 15.85 18.11
C VAL A 261 -12.95 14.47 18.51
N HIS A 262 -12.87 13.50 17.60
CA HIS A 262 -13.33 12.12 17.80
C HIS A 262 -12.15 11.17 18.01
N LYS A 263 -11.48 11.31 19.16
CA LYS A 263 -10.30 10.51 19.51
C LYS A 263 -10.56 8.99 19.37
N PRO A 264 -9.75 8.28 18.55
CA PRO A 264 -9.81 6.83 18.43
C PRO A 264 -9.48 6.12 19.75
N ARG A 265 -10.17 5.01 20.02
CA ARG A 265 -9.94 4.15 21.18
C ARG A 265 -9.25 2.85 20.76
N VAL A 266 -8.69 2.14 21.72
CA VAL A 266 -8.05 0.81 21.49
C VAL A 266 -9.05 -0.17 20.86
N GLU A 267 -10.32 -0.11 21.27
CA GLU A 267 -11.40 -0.91 20.69
C GLU A 267 -11.60 -0.67 19.18
N ASP A 268 -11.43 0.56 18.71
CA ASP A 268 -11.54 0.89 17.28
C ASP A 268 -10.44 0.18 16.46
N PHE A 269 -9.24 0.01 17.05
CA PHE A 269 -8.15 -0.75 16.41
C PHE A 269 -8.43 -2.26 16.40
N GLN A 270 -8.99 -2.79 17.49
CA GLN A 270 -9.33 -4.22 17.58
C GLN A 270 -10.44 -4.60 16.60
N ASN A 271 -11.44 -3.72 16.43
CA ASN A 271 -12.56 -3.93 15.53
C ASN A 271 -12.31 -3.48 14.08
N LEU A 272 -11.16 -2.86 13.79
CA LEU A 272 -10.83 -2.30 12.48
C LEU A 272 -11.07 -3.32 11.34
N MET A 273 -10.59 -4.55 11.52
CA MET A 273 -10.76 -5.63 10.54
C MET A 273 -12.21 -5.98 10.24
N ARG A 274 -13.10 -5.85 11.23
CA ARG A 274 -14.53 -6.14 11.07
C ARG A 274 -15.23 -4.98 10.38
N ASP A 275 -14.89 -3.76 10.79
CA ASP A 275 -15.63 -2.57 10.39
C ASP A 275 -15.26 -2.10 8.97
N VAL A 276 -14.07 -2.41 8.46
CA VAL A 276 -13.65 -2.14 7.08
C VAL A 276 -14.47 -2.91 6.03
N ASN A 277 -15.07 -4.05 6.38
CA ASN A 277 -15.81 -4.87 5.42
C ASN A 277 -17.24 -4.37 5.16
N SER A 278 -17.62 -3.20 5.69
CA SER A 278 -18.95 -2.63 5.46
C SER A 278 -18.91 -1.10 5.37
N ILE A 279 -19.74 -0.55 4.49
CA ILE A 279 -19.90 0.91 4.36
C ILE A 279 -20.31 1.51 5.71
N LYS A 280 -21.23 0.88 6.43
CA LYS A 280 -21.66 1.33 7.76
C LYS A 280 -20.53 1.31 8.78
N GLY A 281 -19.65 0.31 8.71
CA GLY A 281 -18.47 0.21 9.58
C GLY A 281 -17.47 1.33 9.32
N PHE A 282 -17.27 1.73 8.06
CA PHE A 282 -16.43 2.89 7.70
C PHE A 282 -16.87 4.18 8.38
N TYR A 283 -18.18 4.41 8.52
CA TYR A 283 -18.72 5.58 9.21
C TYR A 283 -18.80 5.42 10.73
N LYS A 284 -18.93 4.19 11.25
CA LYS A 284 -19.12 3.93 12.68
C LYS A 284 -17.79 3.89 13.45
N ASN A 285 -16.77 3.24 12.88
CA ASN A 285 -15.47 3.12 13.51
C ASN A 285 -14.67 4.40 13.30
N LYS A 286 -14.15 4.97 14.40
CA LYS A 286 -13.51 6.29 14.36
C LYS A 286 -12.27 6.33 13.46
N ILE A 287 -11.50 5.23 13.43
CA ILE A 287 -10.28 5.15 12.63
C ILE A 287 -10.62 5.12 11.15
N THR A 288 -11.57 4.28 10.76
CA THR A 288 -12.02 4.19 9.36
C THR A 288 -12.73 5.46 8.91
N HIS A 289 -13.43 6.13 9.82
CA HIS A 289 -14.11 7.39 9.55
C HIS A 289 -13.11 8.51 9.29
N ILE A 290 -12.08 8.66 10.15
CA ILE A 290 -10.96 9.60 9.91
C ILE A 290 -10.27 9.31 8.57
N LEU A 291 -10.05 8.03 8.24
CA LEU A 291 -9.48 7.63 6.96
C LEU A 291 -10.40 7.99 5.78
N LEU A 292 -11.72 7.82 5.94
CA LEU A 292 -12.71 8.18 4.94
C LEU A 292 -12.69 9.70 4.68
N VAL A 293 -12.64 10.52 5.73
CA VAL A 293 -12.46 11.98 5.63
C VAL A 293 -11.21 12.33 4.86
N PHE A 294 -10.07 11.72 5.22
CA PHE A 294 -8.81 11.93 4.53
C PHE A 294 -8.92 11.63 3.02
N ILE A 295 -9.52 10.50 2.67
CA ILE A 295 -9.65 10.04 1.28
C ILE A 295 -10.59 10.96 0.49
N LEU A 296 -11.82 11.18 0.97
CA LEU A 296 -12.82 11.94 0.23
C LEU A 296 -12.43 13.42 0.08
N ALA A 297 -11.85 14.02 1.12
CA ALA A 297 -11.31 15.37 1.03
C ALA A 297 -10.15 15.48 0.04
N SER A 298 -9.27 14.47 -0.01
CA SER A 298 -8.15 14.42 -0.97
C SER A 298 -8.61 14.19 -2.40
N ILE A 299 -9.60 13.32 -2.63
CA ILE A 299 -10.21 13.10 -3.94
C ILE A 299 -10.89 14.38 -4.42
N GLY A 300 -11.68 15.03 -3.57
CA GLY A 300 -12.35 16.29 -3.90
C GLY A 300 -11.34 17.37 -4.33
N GLY A 301 -10.30 17.59 -3.54
CA GLY A 301 -9.25 18.56 -3.89
C GLY A 301 -8.48 18.18 -5.17
N ALA A 302 -8.19 16.89 -5.38
CA ALA A 302 -7.52 16.42 -6.60
C ALA A 302 -8.38 16.63 -7.86
N ILE A 303 -9.69 16.37 -7.80
CA ILE A 303 -10.63 16.66 -8.88
C ILE A 303 -10.66 18.17 -9.16
N GLY A 304 -10.71 18.99 -8.11
CA GLY A 304 -10.66 20.45 -8.25
C GLY A 304 -9.38 20.92 -8.92
N ASN A 305 -8.23 20.33 -8.60
CA ASN A 305 -6.97 20.60 -9.26
C ASN A 305 -6.98 20.23 -10.75
N ILE A 306 -7.49 19.04 -11.10
CA ILE A 306 -7.61 18.59 -12.50
C ILE A 306 -8.49 19.54 -13.32
N ILE A 307 -9.60 20.02 -12.74
CA ILE A 307 -10.52 20.96 -13.40
C ILE A 307 -9.90 22.37 -13.49
N SER A 308 -9.19 22.79 -12.44
CA SER A 308 -8.63 24.14 -12.37
C SER A 308 -7.55 24.39 -13.41
N VAL A 309 -6.66 23.43 -13.70
CA VAL A 309 -5.53 23.66 -14.61
C VAL A 309 -5.97 24.09 -16.02
N PRO A 310 -6.92 23.40 -16.70
CA PRO A 310 -7.48 23.88 -17.96
C PRO A 310 -8.22 25.22 -17.83
N ALA A 311 -8.95 25.45 -16.72
CA ALA A 311 -9.67 26.69 -16.49
C ALA A 311 -8.72 27.90 -16.38
N LEU A 312 -7.61 27.74 -15.67
CA LEU A 312 -6.54 28.73 -15.56
C LEU A 312 -5.89 29.01 -16.90
N ALA A 313 -5.61 27.98 -17.71
CA ALA A 313 -5.00 28.15 -19.02
C ALA A 313 -5.87 28.99 -19.98
N MET A 314 -7.19 28.92 -19.86
CA MET A 314 -8.11 29.75 -20.66
C MET A 314 -8.02 31.25 -20.34
N HIS A 315 -7.54 31.62 -19.15
CA HIS A 315 -7.35 33.01 -18.74
C HIS A 315 -6.06 33.66 -19.26
N ILE A 316 -5.16 32.87 -19.86
CA ILE A 316 -3.87 33.31 -20.42
C ILE A 316 -4.01 33.60 -21.93
N LYS A 317 -5.22 33.92 -22.40
CA LYS A 317 -5.48 34.37 -23.79
C LYS A 317 -5.54 35.88 -23.89
#